data_AF-A0A8T4PFY4-F1
#
_entry.id   AF-A0A8T4PFY4-F1
#
_cell.length_a   1.000
_cell.length_b   1.000
_cell.length_c   1.000
_cell.angle_alpha   90.00
_cell.angle_beta   90.00
_cell.angle_gamma   90.00
#
_symmetry.space_group_name_H-M   'P 1'
#
loop_
_entity.id
_entity.type
_entity.pdbx_description
1 polymer ?
#
loop_
_entity_poly.entity_id
_entity_poly.type
_entity_poly.pdbx_seq_one_letter_code
_entity_poly.pdbx_strand_id
1 'polypeptide(L)' 'MTKSVIVKSQVKELAKIENKPLSVSEEFYKALEEKVRKDIEAACRRAKQNSRNTIMARDL' A
#
# COMPACT_ATOMS: atom_id res chain seq x y z
N MET A 1 -8.26 -1.76 18.22
CA MET A 1 -7.59 -0.73 17.40
C MET A 1 -7.28 -1.32 16.04
N THR A 2 -7.99 -0.90 14.99
CA THR A 2 -7.66 -1.31 13.62
C THR A 2 -6.41 -0.56 13.20
N LYS A 3 -5.25 -1.23 13.19
CA LYS A 3 -3.99 -0.63 12.71
C LYS A 3 -4.14 -0.35 11.20
N SER A 4 -3.85 0.89 10.80
CA SER A 4 -3.73 1.25 9.37
C SER A 4 -2.51 0.56 8.77
N VAL A 5 -2.61 0.14 7.51
CA VAL A 5 -1.50 -0.47 6.76
C VAL A 5 -0.50 0.57 6.24
N ILE A 6 -0.84 1.87 6.31
CA ILE A 6 0.02 2.97 5.92
C ILE A 6 0.35 3.87 7.11
N VAL A 7 1.52 4.49 7.06
CA VAL A 7 1.93 5.51 8.03
C VAL A 7 1.78 6.88 7.37
N LYS A 8 0.79 7.68 7.82
CA LYS A 8 0.46 8.97 7.19
C LYS A 8 1.66 9.94 7.11
N SER A 9 2.55 9.95 8.10
CA SER A 9 3.76 10.79 8.07
C SER A 9 4.68 10.41 6.91
N GLN A 10 4.88 9.12 6.67
CA GLN A 10 5.70 8.61 5.56
C GLN A 10 5.07 8.94 4.20
N VAL A 11 3.75 8.87 4.10
CA VAL A 11 3.04 9.30 2.87
C VAL A 11 3.26 10.79 2.61
N LYS A 12 3.20 11.65 3.64
CA LYS A 12 3.48 13.09 3.49
C LYS A 12 4.92 13.38 3.06
N GLU A 13 5.89 12.61 3.56
CA GLU A 13 7.30 12.75 3.17
C GLU A 13 7.53 12.40 1.68
N LEU A 14 6.74 11.47 1.15
CA LEU A 14 6.77 11.03 -0.26
C LEU A 14 5.90 11.88 -1.19
N ALA A 15 4.86 12.53 -0.66
CA ALA A 15 3.94 13.39 -1.40
C ALA A 15 4.60 14.73 -1.76
N LYS A 16 5.62 14.69 -2.62
CA LYS A 16 6.36 15.85 -3.09
C LYS A 16 6.76 15.69 -4.55
N ILE A 17 6.82 16.81 -5.27
CA ILE A 17 7.34 16.88 -6.64
C ILE A 17 8.34 18.03 -6.72
N GLU A 18 9.49 17.82 -7.35
CA GLU A 18 10.57 18.84 -7.40
C GLU A 18 10.95 19.41 -6.02
N ASN A 19 10.95 18.55 -4.98
CA ASN A 19 11.16 18.91 -3.57
C ASN A 19 10.09 19.83 -2.94
N LYS A 20 8.98 20.11 -3.62
CA LYS A 20 7.84 20.84 -3.07
C LYS A 20 6.81 19.87 -2.48
N PRO A 21 6.47 19.96 -1.18
CA PRO A 21 5.47 19.09 -0.57
C PRO A 21 4.07 19.42 -1.08
N LEU A 22 3.25 18.37 -1.22
CA LEU A 22 1.84 18.46 -1.55
C LEU A 22 1.00 18.13 -0.32
N SER A 23 -0.12 18.83 -0.18
CA SER A 23 -1.14 18.48 0.82
C SER A 23 -1.82 17.17 0.42
N VAL A 24 -2.00 16.28 1.40
CA VAL A 24 -2.64 14.97 1.20
C VAL A 24 -3.96 14.93 1.94
N SER A 25 -5.05 14.65 1.23
CA SER A 25 -6.40 14.59 1.77
C SER A 25 -6.67 13.31 2.56
N GLU A 26 -7.69 13.34 3.44
CA GLU A 26 -8.13 12.15 4.16
C GLU A 26 -8.68 11.04 3.24
N GLU A 27 -9.35 11.43 2.16
CA GLU A 27 -9.84 10.51 1.14
C GLU A 27 -8.70 9.78 0.41
N PHE A 28 -7.59 10.48 0.13
CA PHE A 28 -6.41 9.87 -0.46
C PHE A 28 -5.82 8.79 0.44
N TYR A 29 -5.71 9.04 1.76
CA TYR A 29 -5.21 8.01 2.68
C TYR A 29 -6.10 6.77 2.69
N LYS A 30 -7.43 6.95 2.67
CA LYS A 30 -8.38 5.83 2.62
C LYS A 30 -8.23 5.02 1.33
N ALA A 31 -8.17 5.70 0.19
CA ALA A 31 -8.01 5.07 -1.11
C ALA A 31 -6.66 4.33 -1.23
N LEU A 32 -5.58 4.93 -0.73
CA LEU A 32 -4.26 4.29 -0.70
C LEU A 32 -4.25 3.04 0.19
N GLU A 33 -4.84 3.12 1.38
CA GLU A 33 -4.98 1.98 2.28
C GLU A 33 -5.77 0.83 1.64
N GLU A 34 -6.89 1.13 0.99
CA GLU A 34 -7.68 0.13 0.27
C GLU A 34 -6.87 -0.49 -0.88
N LYS A 35 -6.14 0.33 -1.64
CA LYS A 35 -5.28 -0.15 -2.72
C LYS A 35 -4.20 -1.11 -2.21
N VAL A 36 -3.47 -0.73 -1.17
CA VAL A 36 -2.42 -1.57 -0.57
C VAL A 36 -2.99 -2.90 -0.07
N ARG A 37 -4.17 -2.88 0.57
CA ARG A 37 -4.85 -4.11 1.01
C ARG A 37 -5.20 -5.03 -0.17
N LYS A 38 -5.74 -4.48 -1.25
CA LYS A 38 -6.07 -5.24 -2.47
C LYS A 38 -4.83 -5.83 -3.13
N ASP A 39 -3.75 -5.05 -3.22
CA ASP A 39 -2.48 -5.49 -3.80
C ASP A 39 -1.87 -6.65 -2.98
N ILE A 40 -1.88 -6.56 -1.64
CA ILE A 40 -1.45 -7.65 -0.75
C ILE A 40 -2.33 -8.90 -0.93
N GLU A 41 -3.65 -8.75 -0.97
CA GLU A 41 -4.57 -9.88 -1.13
C GLU A 41 -4.37 -10.58 -2.49
N ALA A 42 -4.21 -9.81 -3.56
CA ALA A 42 -3.90 -10.34 -4.88
C ALA A 42 -2.57 -11.10 -4.88
N ALA A 43 -1.55 -10.58 -4.20
CA ALA A 43 -0.27 -11.24 -4.04
C ALA A 43 -0.36 -12.57 -3.27
N CYS A 44 -1.13 -12.60 -2.18
CA CYS A 44 -1.44 -13.84 -1.46
C CYS A 44 -2.11 -14.88 -2.37
N ARG A 45 -3.10 -14.46 -3.17
CA ARG A 45 -3.80 -15.36 -4.11
C ARG A 45 -2.83 -15.93 -5.15
N ARG A 46 -1.99 -15.08 -5.77
CA ARG A 46 -0.98 -15.51 -6.75
C ARG A 46 0.03 -16.48 -6.15
N ALA A 47 0.55 -16.21 -4.96
CA ALA A 47 1.45 -17.12 -4.26
C ALA A 47 0.78 -18.49 -4.02
N LYS A 48 -0.47 -18.49 -3.55
CA LYS A 48 -1.22 -19.71 -3.28
C LYS A 48 -1.55 -20.51 -4.55
N GLN A 49 -1.91 -19.84 -5.64
CA GLN A 49 -2.15 -20.46 -6.95
C GLN A 49 -0.90 -21.12 -7.52
N ASN A 50 0.29 -20.64 -7.15
CA ASN A 50 1.57 -21.23 -7.50
C ASN A 50 2.10 -22.21 -6.43
N SER A 51 1.23 -22.71 -5.53
CA SER A 51 1.59 -23.65 -4.46
C SER A 51 2.72 -23.17 -3.54
N ARG A 52 2.87 -21.85 -3.37
CA ARG A 52 3.89 -21.24 -2.50
C ARG A 52 3.24 -20.72 -1.21
N ASN A 53 4.00 -20.81 -0.11
CA ASN A 53 3.63 -20.23 1.19
C ASN A 53 4.35 -18.89 1.49
N THR A 54 5.16 -18.41 0.55
CA THR A 54 5.91 -17.15 0.66
C THR A 54 5.51 -16.24 -0.49
N ILE A 55 5.02 -15.04 -0.16
CA ILE A 55 4.75 -13.96 -1.13
C ILE A 55 6.11 -13.41 -1.61
N MET A 56 6.28 -13.28 -2.91
CA MET A 56 7.51 -12.81 -3.54
C MET A 56 7.24 -11.59 -4.41
N ALA A 57 8.30 -10.91 -4.86
CA ALA A 57 8.15 -9.74 -5.74
C ALA A 57 7.35 -10.04 -7.03
N ARG A 58 7.45 -11.26 -7.56
CA ARG A 58 6.65 -11.73 -8.72
C ARG A 58 5.15 -11.83 -8.46
N ASP A 59 4.75 -11.79 -7.19
CA ASP A 59 3.36 -11.82 -6.78
C ASP A 59 2.78 -10.44 -6.57
N LEU A 60 3.55 -9.34 -6.67
CA LEU A 60 2.99 -7.99 -6.62
C LEU A 60 2.19 -7.67 -7.88
#